data_AF-A0A0M8VXD0-F1
#
_entry.id   AF-A0A0M8VXD0-F1
#
_cell.length_a   1.000
_cell.length_b   1.000
_cell.length_c   1.000
_cell.angle_alpha   90.00
_cell.angle_beta   90.00
_cell.angle_gamma   90.00
#
_symmetry.space_group_name_H-M   'P 1'
#
loop_
_entity.id
_entity.type
_entity.pdbx_description
1 polymer ?
#
loop_
_entity_poly.entity_id
_entity_poly.type
_entity_poly.pdbx_seq_one_letter_code
_entity_poly.pdbx_strand_id
1 'polypeptide(L)'
;MLTGAEAQACSVPELWQSEGRGCLTLETSLPGVFAAGDVRSGSVKRVASAVGEGAMSIHSVHRYLGHTAAPGGTDSSPHTRPKKSAWLA
;
A
#
# COMPACT_ATOMS: atom_id res chain seq x y z
N MET A 1 -8.38 -8.42 9.46
CA MET A 1 -7.54 -7.21 9.30
C MET A 1 -8.43 -5.98 9.16
N LEU A 2 -8.25 -4.92 9.96
CA LEU A 2 -9.05 -3.69 9.81
C LEU A 2 -8.57 -2.89 8.59
N THR A 3 -9.49 -2.19 7.92
CA THR A 3 -9.19 -1.37 6.74
C THR A 3 -9.96 -0.06 6.71
N GLY A 4 -9.45 0.95 6.00
CA GLY A 4 -10.11 2.24 5.78
C GLY A 4 -10.42 2.97 7.07
N ALA A 5 -11.66 3.46 7.21
CA ALA A 5 -12.08 4.22 8.38
C ALA A 5 -11.91 3.45 9.70
N GLU A 6 -12.14 2.13 9.70
CA GLU A 6 -11.94 1.30 10.89
C GLU A 6 -10.46 1.17 11.26
N ALA A 7 -9.57 1.05 10.25
CA ALA A 7 -8.13 1.05 10.48
C ALA A 7 -7.64 2.41 11.00
N GLN A 8 -8.18 3.50 10.46
CA GLN A 8 -7.86 4.85 10.92
C GLN A 8 -8.30 5.08 12.37
N ALA A 9 -9.51 4.65 12.73
CA ALA A 9 -10.02 4.78 14.09
C ALA A 9 -9.18 4.00 15.12
N CYS A 10 -8.57 2.89 14.72
CA CYS A 10 -7.71 2.07 15.58
C CYS A 10 -6.22 2.43 15.49
N SER A 11 -5.84 3.46 14.72
CA SER A 11 -4.45 3.90 14.57
C SER A 11 -4.14 5.12 15.44
N VAL A 12 -2.84 5.38 15.64
CA VAL A 12 -2.41 6.62 16.31
C VAL A 12 -2.63 7.83 15.39
N PRO A 13 -3.22 8.94 15.87
CA PRO A 13 -3.54 10.10 15.03
C PRO A 13 -2.34 10.69 14.25
N GLU A 14 -1.16 10.66 14.84
CA GLU A 14 0.08 11.24 14.30
C GLU A 14 0.53 10.54 13.01
N LEU A 15 0.20 9.26 12.85
CA LEU A 15 0.58 8.44 11.68
C LEU A 15 0.02 9.02 10.38
N TRP A 16 -1.28 9.32 10.36
CA TRP A 16 -1.93 9.83 9.16
C TRP A 16 -1.68 11.33 8.96
N GLN A 17 -1.35 12.06 10.03
CA GLN A 17 -0.86 13.43 9.93
C GLN A 17 0.49 13.48 9.21
N SER A 18 1.43 12.59 9.52
CA SER A 18 2.73 12.54 8.84
C SER A 18 2.62 12.12 7.37
N GLU A 19 1.63 11.30 7.03
CA GLU A 19 1.30 10.97 5.63
C GLU A 19 0.62 12.12 4.87
N GLY A 20 0.14 13.16 5.58
CA GLY A 20 -0.58 14.29 4.98
C GLY A 20 -1.93 13.90 4.37
N ARG A 21 -2.52 12.77 4.78
CA ARG A 21 -3.80 12.24 4.29
C ARG A 21 -4.41 11.25 5.29
N GLY A 22 -5.72 11.01 5.17
CA GLY A 22 -6.37 9.90 5.87
C GLY A 22 -6.05 8.53 5.25
N CYS A 23 -6.48 7.48 5.96
CA CYS A 23 -6.41 6.09 5.50
C CYS A 23 -7.31 5.92 4.25
N LEU A 24 -6.76 5.34 3.19
CA LEU A 24 -7.47 5.07 1.95
C LEU A 24 -8.41 3.87 2.10
N THR A 25 -9.39 3.77 1.21
CA THR A 25 -10.28 2.60 1.15
C THR A 25 -9.47 1.32 0.94
N LEU A 26 -9.73 0.31 1.76
CA LEU A 26 -9.02 -0.99 1.83
C LEU A 26 -7.55 -0.90 2.30
N GLU A 27 -7.05 0.29 2.62
CA GLU A 27 -5.75 0.46 3.27
C GLU A 27 -5.84 0.03 4.73
N THR A 28 -4.76 -0.50 5.26
CA THR A 28 -4.69 -1.06 6.60
C THR A 28 -4.16 -0.01 7.58
N SER A 29 -3.92 -0.39 8.84
CA SER A 29 -3.28 0.51 9.80
C SER A 29 -1.82 0.81 9.49
N LEU A 30 -1.23 0.13 8.48
CA LEU A 30 0.09 0.41 7.95
C LEU A 30 -0.06 1.15 6.60
N PRO A 31 0.36 2.43 6.50
CA PRO A 31 0.27 3.20 5.26
C PRO A 31 0.93 2.47 4.09
N GLY A 32 0.29 2.49 2.93
CA GLY A 32 0.72 1.81 1.72
C GLY A 32 0.41 0.31 1.67
N VAL A 33 -0.10 -0.29 2.76
CA VAL A 33 -0.48 -1.71 2.79
C VAL A 33 -2.00 -1.85 2.71
N PHE A 34 -2.46 -2.63 1.74
CA PHE A 34 -3.88 -2.81 1.43
C PHE A 34 -4.31 -4.26 1.61
N ALA A 35 -5.56 -4.47 1.98
CA ALA A 35 -6.14 -5.79 2.21
C ALA A 35 -7.51 -5.91 1.51
N ALA A 36 -7.69 -6.97 0.73
CA ALA A 36 -8.89 -7.23 -0.05
C ALA A 36 -9.38 -8.67 0.14
N GLY A 37 -10.69 -8.87 0.07
CA GLY A 37 -11.30 -10.18 0.24
C GLY A 37 -11.24 -10.68 1.68
N ASP A 38 -11.18 -11.99 1.88
CA ASP A 38 -11.54 -12.61 3.16
C ASP A 38 -10.57 -12.37 4.31
N VAL A 39 -9.39 -11.80 4.03
CA VAL A 39 -8.41 -11.39 5.03
C VAL A 39 -8.85 -10.15 5.82
N ARG A 40 -9.70 -9.29 5.24
CA ARG A 40 -10.17 -8.07 5.93
C ARG A 40 -11.44 -8.33 6.75
N SER A 41 -11.58 -7.56 7.83
CA SER A 41 -12.78 -7.52 8.65
C SER A 41 -13.96 -7.06 7.81
N GLY A 42 -15.15 -7.62 8.04
CA GLY A 42 -16.35 -7.28 7.28
C GLY A 42 -16.34 -7.75 5.82
N SER A 43 -15.48 -8.70 5.43
CA SER A 43 -15.58 -9.33 4.10
C SER A 43 -16.89 -10.10 3.96
N VAL A 44 -17.48 -10.00 2.77
CA VAL A 44 -18.67 -10.74 2.34
C VAL A 44 -18.40 -12.21 1.98
N LYS A 45 -17.14 -12.69 2.03
CA LYS A 45 -16.78 -14.09 1.76
C LYS A 45 -17.17 -14.60 0.38
N ARG A 46 -17.06 -13.72 -0.63
CA ARG A 46 -17.38 -14.03 -2.03
C ARG A 46 -16.26 -13.65 -2.95
N VAL A 47 -15.97 -14.55 -3.90
CA VAL A 47 -14.91 -14.38 -4.91
C VAL A 47 -15.11 -13.11 -5.74
N ALA A 48 -16.30 -12.88 -6.30
CA ALA A 48 -16.56 -11.71 -7.14
C ALA A 48 -16.32 -10.38 -6.39
N SER A 49 -16.73 -10.32 -5.12
CA SER A 49 -16.48 -9.16 -4.26
C SER A 49 -14.99 -8.99 -3.96
N ALA A 50 -14.27 -10.07 -3.64
CA ALA A 50 -12.83 -10.03 -3.42
C ALA A 50 -12.05 -9.55 -4.66
N VAL A 51 -12.49 -9.96 -5.86
CA VAL A 51 -11.90 -9.50 -7.14
C VAL A 51 -12.11 -8.00 -7.32
N GLY A 52 -13.34 -7.51 -7.07
CA GLY A 52 -13.63 -6.06 -7.13
C GLY A 52 -12.83 -5.25 -6.11
N GLU A 53 -12.72 -5.74 -4.89
CA GLU A 53 -11.90 -5.12 -3.84
C GLU A 53 -10.41 -5.09 -4.24
N GLY A 54 -9.89 -6.16 -4.85
CA GLY A 54 -8.51 -6.19 -5.35
C GLY A 54 -8.25 -5.12 -6.42
N ALA A 55 -9.18 -4.92 -7.35
CA ALA A 55 -9.10 -3.85 -8.34
C ALA A 55 -9.12 -2.45 -7.69
N MET A 56 -9.94 -2.25 -6.66
CA MET A 56 -9.96 -1.01 -5.88
C MET A 56 -8.66 -0.79 -5.11
N SER A 57 -8.09 -1.83 -4.50
CA SER A 57 -6.79 -1.74 -3.83
C SER A 57 -5.68 -1.31 -4.79
N ILE A 58 -5.65 -1.85 -6.02
CA ILE A 58 -4.68 -1.44 -7.04
C ILE A 58 -4.83 0.05 -7.39
N HIS A 59 -6.07 0.52 -7.58
CA HIS A 59 -6.33 1.95 -7.81
C HIS A 59 -5.80 2.82 -6.65
N SER A 60 -6.05 2.41 -5.41
CA SER A 60 -5.55 3.09 -4.22
C SER A 60 -4.02 3.06 -4.10
N VAL A 61 -3.37 1.98 -4.53
CA VAL A 61 -1.89 1.90 -4.60
C VAL A 61 -1.33 2.94 -5.55
N HIS A 62 -1.92 3.11 -6.74
CA HIS A 62 -1.49 4.16 -7.66
C HIS A 62 -1.65 5.56 -7.06
N ARG A 63 -2.77 5.79 -6.35
CA ARG A 63 -2.98 7.04 -5.61
C ARG A 63 -1.95 7.25 -4.50
N TYR A 64 -1.63 6.19 -3.74
CA TYR A 64 -0.63 6.24 -2.67
C TYR A 64 0.75 6.61 -3.21
N LEU A 65 1.21 5.90 -4.24
CA LEU A 65 2.51 6.16 -4.86
C LEU A 65 2.56 7.54 -5.53
N GLY A 66 1.46 8.01 -6.12
CA GLY A 66 1.35 9.36 -6.65
C GLY A 66 1.35 10.45 -5.57
N HIS A 67 0.90 10.14 -4.35
CA HIS A 67 0.93 11.05 -3.20
C HIS A 67 2.30 11.05 -2.50
N THR A 68 2.98 9.90 -2.42
CA THR A 68 4.35 9.80 -1.89
C THR A 68 5.38 10.43 -2.83
N ALA A 69 5.06 10.56 -4.12
CA ALA A 69 5.86 11.30 -5.09
C ALA A 69 5.75 12.82 -4.86
N ALA A 70 6.28 13.32 -3.74
CA ALA A 70 6.55 14.75 -3.59
C ALA A 70 7.65 15.17 -4.60
N PRO A 71 7.57 16.38 -5.19
CA PRO A 71 8.45 16.86 -6.25
C PRO A 71 9.81 17.27 -5.68
N GLY A 72 10.73 16.33 -5.53
CA GLY A 72 12.09 16.63 -5.07
C GLY A 72 12.83 15.40 -4.59
N GLY A 73 13.42 14.66 -5.53
CA GLY A 73 14.22 13.48 -5.23
C GLY A 73 14.59 12.74 -6.50
N THR A 74 15.48 13.34 -7.29
CA THR A 74 16.22 12.62 -8.32
C THR A 74 17.02 11.51 -7.67
N ASP A 75 16.60 10.27 -7.82
CA ASP A 75 17.56 9.16 -7.90
C ASP A 75 17.20 8.27 -9.09
N SER A 76 17.38 8.83 -10.28
CA SER A 76 17.54 8.07 -11.51
C SER A 76 18.94 7.46 -11.57
N SER A 77 19.33 6.70 -10.55
CA SER A 77 20.50 5.83 -10.65
C SER A 77 20.02 4.48 -11.15
N PRO A 78 20.36 4.05 -12.39
CA PRO A 78 20.08 2.68 -12.80
C PRO A 78 20.79 1.76 -11.83
N HIS A 79 20.04 0.96 -11.08
CA HIS A 79 20.55 -0.09 -10.21
C HIS A 79 21.24 -1.14 -11.09
N THR A 80 22.49 -0.86 -11.48
CA THR A 80 23.37 -1.83 -12.09
C THR A 80 23.74 -2.80 -10.99
N ARG A 81 23.03 -3.95 -10.94
CA ARG A 81 23.49 -5.09 -10.15
C ARG A 81 24.93 -5.38 -10.57
N PRO A 82 25.94 -5.28 -9.70
CA PRO A 82 27.27 -5.72 -10.06
C PRO A 82 27.18 -7.23 -10.27
N LYS A 83 27.37 -7.68 -11.52
CA LYS A 83 27.60 -9.09 -11.83
C LYS A 83 28.91 -9.46 -11.14
N LYS A 84 28.81 -10.02 -9.93
CA LYS A 84 29.94 -10.62 -9.23
C LYS A 84 30.48 -11.73 -10.14
N SER A 85 31.58 -11.44 -10.81
CA SER A 85 32.52 -12.41 -11.35
C SER A 85 33.05 -13.23 -10.18
N ALA A 86 32.38 -14.35 -9.89
CA ALA A 86 32.74 -15.27 -8.82
C ALA A 86 32.53 -16.73 -9.23
N TRP A 87 32.85 -17.05 -10.48
CA TRP A 87 33.03 -18.43 -10.95
C TRP A 87 34.25 -18.47 -11.89
N LEU A 88 35.41 -18.09 -11.34
CA LEU A 88 36.70 -18.59 -11.78
C LEU A 88 37.24 -19.43 -10.61
N ALA A 89 37.01 -20.73 -10.70
CA ALA A 89 37.82 -21.81 -10.12
C ALA A 89 37.52 -23.06 -10.94
#